data_AF-A0A8I0BQ67-F1
#
_entry.id   AF-A0A8I0BQ67-F1
#
_cell.length_a   1.000
_cell.length_b   1.000
_cell.length_c   1.000
_cell.angle_alpha   90.00
_cell.angle_beta   90.00
_cell.angle_gamma   90.00
#
_symmetry.space_group_name_H-M   'P 1'
#
loop_
_entity.id
_entity.type
_entity.pdbx_description
1 polymer ?
#
loop_
_entity_poly.entity_id
_entity_poly.type
_entity_poly.pdbx_seq_one_letter_code
_entity_poly.pdbx_strand_id
1 'polypeptide(L)'
;MSNIPNYLQDAKNLLTKDGFATSDVWYHGTSSALVSSIETHGLKRSGDTAMKQAAKGTMATIGNSYTESIEPVFLTQSKQLAYFWAEQTVRERGVRIEGEETPVVFAVKLPKELNVNVQPDVGAATLLMVTEGELYMDYLAKIYQEGSAGVLDIDLMKANRIEYLNKLGMAYIDTDIDAEFVSLVSIQT
;
A
#
# COMPACT_ATOMS: atom_id res chain seq x y z
N MET A 1 -19.92 -5.58 3.61
CA MET A 1 -19.95 -4.63 2.49
C MET A 1 -18.68 -3.82 2.60
N SER A 2 -17.84 -3.73 1.56
CA SER A 2 -16.65 -2.88 1.64
C SER A 2 -17.09 -1.42 1.53
N ASN A 3 -16.80 -0.59 2.53
CA ASN A 3 -17.13 0.84 2.53
C ASN A 3 -16.14 1.65 1.67
N ILE A 4 -15.76 1.12 0.51
CA ILE A 4 -14.76 1.72 -0.37
C ILE A 4 -15.49 2.73 -1.26
N PRO A 5 -15.03 3.99 -1.32
CA PRO A 5 -15.61 4.97 -2.22
C PRO A 5 -15.60 4.52 -3.68
N ASN A 6 -16.71 4.72 -4.40
CA ASN A 6 -16.88 4.22 -5.78
C ASN A 6 -15.76 4.69 -6.74
N TYR A 7 -15.25 5.92 -6.58
CA TYR A 7 -14.19 6.47 -7.44
C TYR A 7 -12.81 5.78 -7.24
N LEU A 8 -12.67 5.00 -6.16
CA LEU A 8 -11.49 4.19 -5.87
C LEU A 8 -11.66 2.73 -6.31
N GLN A 9 -12.88 2.28 -6.63
CA GLN A 9 -13.15 0.89 -7.05
C GLN A 9 -12.76 0.66 -8.51
N ASP A 10 -11.46 0.54 -8.79
CA ASP A 10 -10.92 0.34 -10.14
C ASP A 10 -10.53 -1.10 -10.47
N ALA A 11 -10.48 -1.99 -9.47
CA ALA A 11 -9.93 -3.33 -9.66
C ALA A 11 -10.72 -4.15 -10.70
N LYS A 12 -12.05 -3.97 -10.80
CA LYS A 12 -12.89 -4.66 -11.81
C LYS A 12 -12.50 -4.33 -13.26
N ASN A 13 -11.94 -3.14 -13.49
CA ASN A 13 -11.52 -2.71 -14.82
C ASN A 13 -10.05 -3.07 -15.10
N LEU A 14 -9.24 -3.21 -14.05
CA LEU A 14 -7.79 -3.45 -14.16
C LEU A 14 -7.42 -4.93 -14.07
N LEU A 15 -8.20 -5.72 -13.34
CA LEU A 15 -7.87 -7.12 -13.06
C LEU A 15 -8.31 -8.01 -14.20
N THR A 16 -7.36 -8.81 -14.70
CA THR A 16 -7.61 -9.86 -15.69
C THR A 16 -7.26 -11.23 -15.11
N LYS A 17 -7.44 -12.30 -15.89
CA LYS A 17 -6.97 -13.65 -15.51
C LYS A 17 -5.45 -13.71 -15.30
N ASP A 18 -4.70 -12.81 -15.94
CA ASP A 18 -3.25 -12.72 -15.81
C ASP A 18 -2.82 -11.85 -14.61
N GLY A 19 -3.79 -11.28 -13.88
CA GLY A 19 -3.56 -10.37 -12.76
C GLY A 19 -3.71 -8.89 -13.13
N PHE A 20 -3.18 -8.02 -12.26
CA PHE A 20 -3.10 -6.58 -12.42
C PHE A 20 -1.98 -6.22 -13.40
N ALA A 21 -2.33 -5.51 -14.48
CA ALA A 21 -1.35 -4.97 -15.42
C ALA A 21 -0.57 -3.81 -14.78
N THR A 22 0.73 -3.72 -15.09
CA THR A 22 1.59 -2.60 -14.66
C THR A 22 1.51 -1.43 -15.63
N SER A 23 1.74 -0.21 -15.11
CA SER A 23 1.79 1.02 -15.91
C SER A 23 2.87 1.98 -15.37
N ASP A 24 2.87 3.24 -15.81
CA ASP A 24 3.65 4.34 -15.22
C ASP A 24 2.92 5.03 -14.04
N VAL A 25 1.67 4.63 -13.76
CA VAL A 25 0.86 5.11 -12.65
C VAL A 25 0.70 4.01 -11.60
N TRP A 26 1.03 4.36 -10.37
CA TRP A 26 0.88 3.54 -9.17
C TRP A 26 0.01 4.27 -8.14
N TYR A 27 -0.33 3.57 -7.08
CA TYR A 27 -1.11 4.12 -5.98
C TYR A 27 -0.49 3.78 -4.63
N HIS A 28 -0.58 4.73 -3.71
CA HIS A 28 -0.13 4.61 -2.33
C HIS A 28 -1.28 5.00 -1.40
N GLY A 29 -1.65 4.09 -0.50
CA GLY A 29 -2.69 4.33 0.50
C GLY A 29 -2.10 4.75 1.82
N THR A 30 -2.69 5.75 2.47
CA THR A 30 -2.18 6.26 3.75
C THR A 30 -3.26 7.01 4.54
N SER A 31 -2.88 7.63 5.66
CA SER A 31 -3.77 8.45 6.50
C SER A 31 -3.88 9.90 6.01
N SER A 32 -5.07 10.49 6.16
CA SER A 32 -5.32 11.92 5.91
C SER A 32 -4.40 12.84 6.72
N ALA A 33 -3.91 12.40 7.89
CA ALA A 33 -2.98 13.17 8.70
C ALA A 33 -1.61 13.39 8.03
N LEU A 34 -1.27 12.58 7.01
CA LEU A 34 0.00 12.67 6.30
C LEU A 34 -0.09 13.48 5.00
N VAL A 35 -1.29 13.91 4.60
CA VAL A 35 -1.52 14.57 3.30
C VAL A 35 -0.63 15.80 3.11
N SER A 36 -0.67 16.77 4.03
CA SER A 36 0.12 18.00 3.88
C SER A 36 1.63 17.73 3.82
N SER A 37 2.12 16.72 4.54
CA SER A 37 3.53 16.32 4.50
C SER A 37 3.89 15.74 3.12
N ILE A 38 3.06 14.84 2.61
CA ILE A 38 3.26 14.18 1.31
C ILE A 38 3.15 15.18 0.16
N GLU A 39 2.21 16.12 0.20
CA GLU A 39 2.09 17.18 -0.82
C GLU A 39 3.31 18.12 -0.82
N THR A 40 3.97 18.30 0.33
CA THR A 40 5.13 19.19 0.45
C THR A 40 6.44 18.48 0.13
N HIS A 41 6.59 17.23 0.56
CA HIS A 41 7.87 16.50 0.56
C HIS A 41 7.88 15.26 -0.33
N GLY A 42 6.72 14.84 -0.84
CA GLY A 42 6.55 13.59 -1.55
C GLY A 42 6.50 12.38 -0.60
N LEU A 43 6.61 11.18 -1.18
CA LEU A 43 6.63 9.94 -0.41
C LEU A 43 8.08 9.62 -0.05
N LYS A 44 8.40 9.66 1.23
CA LYS A 44 9.74 9.33 1.73
C LYS A 44 9.78 7.88 2.19
N ARG A 45 10.90 7.21 1.89
CA ARG A 45 11.25 5.96 2.57
C ARG A 45 11.24 6.16 4.07
N SER A 46 11.12 5.06 4.83
CA SER A 46 10.84 5.08 6.26
C SER A 46 9.45 5.58 6.65
N GLY A 47 8.68 6.15 5.72
CA GLY A 47 7.27 6.49 5.90
C GLY A 47 7.01 7.37 7.12
N ASP A 48 6.10 6.89 7.96
CA ASP A 48 5.50 7.64 9.06
C ASP A 48 6.45 7.82 10.25
N THR A 49 7.10 8.98 10.30
CA THR A 49 8.03 9.33 11.38
C THR A 49 7.37 9.38 12.75
N ALA A 50 6.09 9.75 12.86
CA ALA A 50 5.39 9.78 14.14
C ALA A 50 5.20 8.36 14.69
N MET A 51 4.81 7.41 13.85
CA MET A 51 4.68 6.00 14.22
C MET A 51 6.02 5.37 14.62
N LYS A 52 7.11 5.72 13.92
CA LYS A 52 8.47 5.31 14.29
C LYS A 52 8.90 5.84 15.65
N GLN A 53 8.63 7.12 15.94
CA GLN A 53 8.93 7.68 17.26
C GLN A 53 8.09 7.03 18.36
N ALA A 54 6.82 6.74 18.11
CA ALA A 54 5.97 6.01 19.05
C ALA A 54 6.53 4.59 19.33
N ALA A 55 6.96 3.86 18.29
CA ALA A 55 7.59 2.55 18.43
C ALA A 55 8.87 2.62 19.28
N LYS A 56 9.74 3.58 18.96
CA LYS A 56 11.00 3.82 19.68
C LYS A 56 10.76 4.14 21.16
N GLY A 57 9.75 4.98 21.46
CA GLY A 57 9.36 5.31 22.84
C GLY A 57 8.89 4.10 23.63
N THR A 58 8.06 3.24 23.02
CA THR A 58 7.59 1.99 23.64
C THR A 58 8.75 1.05 23.95
N MET A 59 9.68 0.84 23.01
CA MET A 59 10.84 -0.03 23.20
C MET A 59 11.77 0.49 24.31
N ALA A 60 12.01 1.80 24.34
CA ALA A 60 12.79 2.43 25.40
C ALA A 60 12.15 2.23 26.79
N THR A 61 10.82 2.32 26.87
CA THR A 61 10.07 2.14 28.12
C THR A 61 10.22 0.72 28.69
N ILE A 62 10.31 -0.30 27.84
CA ILE A 62 10.52 -1.70 28.26
C ILE A 62 12.00 -2.08 28.42
N GLY A 63 12.91 -1.11 28.35
CA GLY A 63 14.35 -1.33 28.51
C GLY A 63 15.03 -2.04 27.34
N ASN A 64 14.44 -2.00 26.15
CA ASN A 64 14.98 -2.63 24.94
C ASN A 64 15.47 -1.58 23.94
N SER A 65 16.37 -1.97 23.03
CA SER A 65 16.86 -1.13 21.94
C SER A 65 15.98 -1.28 20.70
N TYR A 66 15.58 -0.16 20.10
CA TYR A 66 14.91 -0.13 18.80
C TYR A 66 15.95 0.07 17.69
N THR A 67 16.07 -0.91 16.79
CA THR A 67 16.84 -0.77 15.56
C THR A 67 15.90 -0.26 14.48
N GLU A 68 16.16 0.96 14.00
CA GLU A 68 15.36 1.55 12.94
C GLU A 68 15.71 0.93 11.58
N SER A 69 14.72 0.39 10.90
CA SER A 69 14.83 -0.04 9.50
C SER A 69 14.39 1.10 8.57
N ILE A 70 15.05 1.20 7.42
CA ILE A 70 14.58 2.03 6.31
C ILE A 70 13.62 1.17 5.49
N GLU A 71 12.35 1.55 5.50
CA GLU A 71 11.32 0.89 4.69
C GLU A 71 11.23 1.55 3.32
N PRO A 72 10.96 0.77 2.24
CA PRO A 72 10.76 1.34 0.92
C PRO A 72 9.42 2.10 0.83
N VAL A 73 9.17 2.75 -0.30
CA VAL A 73 7.82 3.25 -0.60
C VAL A 73 7.01 2.12 -1.23
N PHE A 74 5.96 1.68 -0.54
CA PHE A 74 5.05 0.64 -1.03
C PHE A 74 4.04 1.22 -2.02
N LEU A 75 3.83 0.48 -3.12
CA LEU A 75 3.02 0.87 -4.27
C LEU A 75 2.14 -0.30 -4.70
N THR A 76 1.04 0.03 -5.37
CA THR A 76 0.16 -0.95 -6.01
C THR A 76 -0.45 -0.39 -7.29
N GLN A 77 -0.86 -1.26 -8.20
CA GLN A 77 -1.44 -0.89 -9.49
C GLN A 77 -2.88 -0.36 -9.39
N SER A 78 -3.55 -0.55 -8.24
CA SER A 78 -4.99 -0.27 -8.07
C SER A 78 -5.26 0.68 -6.92
N LYS A 79 -6.10 1.70 -7.15
CA LYS A 79 -6.62 2.59 -6.10
C LYS A 79 -7.35 1.79 -5.02
N GLN A 80 -8.09 0.77 -5.44
CA GLN A 80 -8.86 -0.08 -4.55
C GLN A 80 -7.95 -0.86 -3.60
N LEU A 81 -6.85 -1.43 -4.11
CA LEU A 81 -5.84 -2.09 -3.26
C LEU A 81 -5.11 -1.08 -2.37
N ALA A 82 -4.78 0.10 -2.87
CA ALA A 82 -4.17 1.15 -2.06
C ALA A 82 -5.07 1.56 -0.89
N TYR A 83 -6.37 1.70 -1.13
CA TYR A 83 -7.33 2.06 -0.09
C TYR A 83 -7.41 1.03 1.04
N PHE A 84 -7.30 -0.27 0.75
CA PHE A 84 -7.21 -1.30 1.79
C PHE A 84 -6.03 -1.03 2.75
N TRP A 85 -4.85 -0.70 2.20
CA TRP A 85 -3.66 -0.38 3.00
C TRP A 85 -3.79 0.97 3.73
N ALA A 86 -4.53 1.92 3.16
CA ALA A 86 -4.88 3.17 3.83
C ALA A 86 -5.74 2.90 5.08
N GLU A 87 -6.70 1.97 5.01
CA GLU A 87 -7.51 1.57 6.16
C GLU A 87 -6.65 0.92 7.26
N GLN A 88 -5.68 0.07 6.89
CA GLN A 88 -4.74 -0.50 7.85
C GLN A 88 -3.86 0.58 8.49
N THR A 89 -3.36 1.53 7.69
CA THR A 89 -2.56 2.67 8.18
C THR A 89 -3.32 3.50 9.22
N VAL A 90 -4.59 3.84 8.93
CA VAL A 90 -5.44 4.59 9.86
C VAL A 90 -5.70 3.79 11.14
N ARG A 91 -5.99 2.49 11.02
CA ARG A 91 -6.20 1.60 12.17
C ARG A 91 -4.95 1.56 13.06
N GLU A 92 -3.77 1.37 12.48
CA GLU A 92 -2.51 1.30 13.21
C GLU A 92 -2.16 2.62 13.90
N ARG A 93 -2.35 3.75 13.20
CA ARG A 93 -2.15 5.08 13.77
C ARG A 93 -3.11 5.36 14.91
N GLY A 94 -4.39 4.99 14.78
CA GLY A 94 -5.41 5.20 15.81
C GLY A 94 -5.15 4.46 17.14
N VAL A 95 -4.29 3.43 17.15
CA VAL A 95 -3.86 2.76 18.39
C VAL A 95 -2.79 3.57 19.14
N ARG A 96 -2.09 4.48 18.47
CA ARG A 96 -0.91 5.19 19.02
C ARG A 96 -1.03 6.71 19.04
N ILE A 97 -1.90 7.27 18.23
CA ILE A 97 -2.03 8.70 17.98
C ILE A 97 -3.51 9.07 18.13
N GLU A 98 -3.78 10.07 18.98
CA GLU A 98 -5.13 10.62 19.14
C GLU A 98 -5.49 11.47 17.92
N GLY A 99 -6.70 11.29 17.41
CA GLY A 99 -7.23 12.07 16.30
C GLY A 99 -8.23 11.27 15.46
N GLU A 100 -9.05 11.99 14.70
CA GLU A 100 -9.88 11.40 13.66
C GLU A 100 -9.13 11.48 12.33
N GLU A 101 -8.77 10.31 11.81
CA GLU A 101 -8.06 10.17 10.54
C GLU A 101 -8.90 9.34 9.59
N THR A 102 -8.78 9.63 8.29
CA THR A 102 -9.52 8.94 7.24
C THR A 102 -8.56 8.35 6.21
N PRO A 103 -8.86 7.18 5.64
CA PRO A 103 -8.04 6.59 4.60
C PRO A 103 -8.05 7.45 3.34
N VAL A 104 -6.87 7.73 2.79
CA VAL A 104 -6.67 8.48 1.55
C VAL A 104 -5.76 7.72 0.60
N VAL A 105 -5.89 7.99 -0.70
CA VAL A 105 -5.08 7.37 -1.76
C VAL A 105 -4.39 8.46 -2.56
N PHE A 106 -3.09 8.28 -2.78
CA PHE A 106 -2.29 9.07 -3.71
C PHE A 106 -2.09 8.29 -5.01
N ALA A 107 -2.21 8.98 -6.14
CA ALA A 107 -1.67 8.52 -7.41
C ALA A 107 -0.21 8.94 -7.51
N VAL A 108 0.62 8.04 -8.02
CA VAL A 108 2.06 8.21 -8.16
C VAL A 108 2.42 7.98 -9.63
N LYS A 109 2.72 9.05 -10.36
CA LYS A 109 3.05 8.99 -11.78
C LYS A 109 4.56 9.12 -11.95
N LEU A 110 5.23 7.98 -12.16
CA LEU A 110 6.68 7.94 -12.21
C LEU A 110 7.21 8.21 -13.63
N PRO A 111 8.26 9.03 -13.78
CA PRO A 111 8.99 9.11 -15.04
C PRO A 111 9.66 7.76 -15.33
N LYS A 112 9.96 7.51 -16.61
CA LYS A 112 10.47 6.21 -17.05
C LYS A 112 11.73 5.78 -16.31
N GLU A 113 12.62 6.73 -15.97
CA GLU A 113 13.87 6.46 -15.26
C GLU A 113 13.65 5.98 -13.82
N LEU A 114 12.55 6.39 -13.16
CA LEU A 114 12.19 5.92 -11.82
C LEU A 114 11.32 4.66 -11.89
N ASN A 115 10.42 4.57 -12.88
CA ASN A 115 9.46 3.47 -12.98
C ASN A 115 10.14 2.10 -13.15
N VAL A 116 11.30 2.06 -13.82
CA VAL A 116 12.10 0.83 -13.96
C VAL A 116 12.65 0.28 -12.64
N ASN A 117 12.64 1.09 -11.57
CA ASN A 117 13.12 0.70 -10.25
C ASN A 117 12.01 0.15 -9.35
N VAL A 118 10.75 0.13 -9.81
CA VAL A 118 9.66 -0.50 -9.07
C VAL A 118 9.83 -2.01 -9.14
N GLN A 119 9.83 -2.65 -7.98
CA GLN A 119 10.07 -4.09 -7.82
C GLN A 119 8.86 -4.78 -7.20
N PRO A 120 8.61 -6.05 -7.54
CA PRO A 120 7.68 -6.87 -6.77
C PRO A 120 8.09 -6.99 -5.31
N ASP A 121 7.13 -6.81 -4.40
CA ASP A 121 7.34 -6.96 -2.96
C ASP A 121 7.14 -8.41 -2.52
N VAL A 122 8.23 -9.18 -2.57
CA VAL A 122 8.26 -10.55 -2.00
C VAL A 122 8.37 -10.53 -0.47
N GLY A 123 8.80 -9.42 0.12
CA GLY A 123 8.91 -9.26 1.58
C GLY A 123 7.56 -9.28 2.27
N ALA A 124 6.50 -8.92 1.54
CA ALA A 124 5.13 -9.07 1.99
C ALA A 124 4.72 -10.51 2.35
N ALA A 125 5.46 -11.55 1.93
CA ALA A 125 5.14 -12.93 2.27
C ALA A 125 4.94 -13.15 3.79
N THR A 126 5.75 -12.52 4.64
CA THR A 126 5.60 -12.63 6.10
C THR A 126 4.40 -11.84 6.63
N LEU A 127 4.08 -10.70 6.00
CA LEU A 127 2.87 -9.93 6.29
C LEU A 127 1.61 -10.74 5.96
N LEU A 128 1.64 -11.53 4.88
CA LEU A 128 0.53 -12.40 4.46
C LEU A 128 0.28 -13.59 5.41
N MET A 129 1.18 -13.85 6.36
CA MET A 129 1.07 -14.93 7.35
C MET A 129 0.51 -14.44 8.70
N VAL A 130 0.22 -13.15 8.85
CA VAL A 130 -0.44 -12.59 10.04
C VAL A 130 -1.87 -12.17 9.72
N THR A 131 -2.65 -11.80 10.74
CA THR A 131 -4.07 -11.47 10.60
C THR A 131 -4.35 -10.41 9.54
N GLU A 132 -3.54 -9.34 9.48
CA GLU A 132 -3.66 -8.30 8.44
C GLU A 132 -3.49 -8.88 7.02
N GLY A 133 -2.57 -9.85 6.89
CA GLY A 133 -2.35 -10.60 5.68
C GLY A 133 -3.52 -11.49 5.27
N GLU A 134 -4.11 -12.22 6.21
CA GLU A 134 -5.31 -13.03 5.97
C GLU A 134 -6.48 -12.15 5.49
N LEU A 135 -6.68 -10.99 6.15
CA LEU A 135 -7.69 -10.01 5.74
C LEU A 135 -7.44 -9.50 4.32
N TYR A 136 -6.17 -9.27 3.95
CA TYR A 136 -5.81 -8.87 2.61
C TYR A 136 -6.10 -9.95 1.57
N MET A 137 -5.76 -11.21 1.86
CA MET A 137 -6.01 -12.34 0.96
C MET A 137 -7.51 -12.58 0.76
N ASP A 138 -8.31 -12.50 1.82
CA ASP A 138 -9.78 -12.57 1.76
C ASP A 138 -10.38 -11.43 0.94
N TYR A 139 -9.84 -10.23 1.12
CA TYR A 139 -10.25 -9.05 0.37
C TYR A 139 -9.94 -9.19 -1.13
N LEU A 140 -8.73 -9.65 -1.44
CA LEU A 140 -8.29 -9.88 -2.82
C LEU A 140 -9.06 -11.01 -3.50
N ALA A 141 -9.34 -12.11 -2.80
CA ALA A 141 -10.17 -13.20 -3.32
C ALA A 141 -11.58 -12.72 -3.72
N LYS A 142 -12.18 -11.80 -2.95
CA LYS A 142 -13.45 -11.17 -3.31
C LYS A 142 -13.34 -10.31 -4.56
N ILE A 143 -12.26 -9.52 -4.71
CA ILE A 143 -12.00 -8.74 -5.92
C ILE A 143 -11.93 -9.66 -7.15
N TYR A 144 -11.21 -10.78 -7.05
CA TYR A 144 -11.10 -11.76 -8.13
C TYR A 144 -12.46 -12.36 -8.51
N GLN A 145 -13.26 -12.73 -7.50
CA GLN A 145 -14.61 -13.27 -7.70
C GLN A 145 -15.55 -12.25 -8.37
N GLU A 146 -15.53 -11.00 -7.92
CA GLU A 146 -16.39 -9.94 -8.46
C GLU A 146 -15.93 -9.44 -9.84
N GLY A 147 -14.62 -9.52 -10.15
CA GLY A 147 -14.02 -9.09 -11.40
C GLY A 147 -14.11 -10.11 -12.54
N SER A 148 -14.73 -11.28 -12.33
CA SER A 148 -14.71 -12.41 -13.29
C SER A 148 -13.30 -12.85 -13.70
N ALA A 149 -12.29 -12.55 -12.88
CA ALA A 149 -10.89 -12.85 -13.13
C ALA A 149 -10.51 -14.29 -12.72
N GLY A 150 -11.47 -15.03 -12.15
CA GLY A 150 -11.29 -16.40 -11.68
C GLY A 150 -11.09 -16.47 -10.18
N VAL A 151 -10.41 -17.52 -9.71
CA VAL A 151 -10.03 -17.69 -8.31
C VAL A 151 -8.60 -17.20 -8.15
N LEU A 152 -8.32 -16.45 -7.07
CA LEU A 152 -6.96 -16.14 -6.69
C LEU A 152 -6.23 -17.44 -6.34
N ASP A 153 -5.33 -17.87 -7.22
CA ASP A 153 -4.52 -19.08 -7.05
C ASP A 153 -3.05 -18.69 -6.91
N ILE A 154 -2.52 -18.81 -5.69
CA ILE A 154 -1.13 -18.52 -5.39
C ILE A 154 -0.65 -19.38 -4.22
N ASP A 155 0.46 -20.08 -4.42
CA ASP A 155 1.18 -20.78 -3.35
C ASP A 155 2.25 -19.83 -2.82
N LEU A 156 1.99 -19.12 -1.71
CA LEU A 156 2.92 -18.13 -1.14
C LEU A 156 4.31 -18.70 -0.82
N MET A 157 4.45 -20.02 -0.63
CA MET A 157 5.74 -20.66 -0.35
C MET A 157 6.57 -20.93 -1.61
N LYS A 158 5.93 -20.92 -2.79
CA LYS A 158 6.56 -21.24 -4.09
C LYS A 158 6.38 -20.14 -5.14
N ALA A 159 5.57 -19.13 -4.84
CA ALA A 159 5.22 -18.06 -5.75
C ALA A 159 6.48 -17.35 -6.25
N ASN A 160 6.53 -17.14 -7.55
CA ASN A 160 7.60 -16.34 -8.13
C ASN A 160 7.37 -14.86 -7.80
N ARG A 161 8.43 -14.04 -7.83
CA ARG A 161 8.32 -12.61 -7.51
C ARG A 161 7.28 -11.87 -8.34
N ILE A 162 7.10 -12.23 -9.62
CA ILE A 162 6.13 -11.57 -10.50
C ILE A 162 4.69 -11.90 -10.09
N GLU A 163 4.43 -13.02 -9.42
CA GLU A 163 3.11 -13.34 -8.88
C GLU A 163 2.71 -12.41 -7.73
N TYR A 164 3.65 -11.97 -6.89
CA TYR A 164 3.38 -10.93 -5.87
C TYR A 164 2.94 -9.62 -6.52
N LEU A 165 3.61 -9.23 -7.61
CA LEU A 165 3.25 -8.02 -8.35
C LEU A 165 1.90 -8.19 -9.07
N ASN A 166 1.77 -9.21 -9.91
CA ASN A 166 0.63 -9.32 -10.81
C ASN A 166 -0.61 -9.87 -10.12
N LYS A 167 -0.49 -10.84 -9.22
CA LYS A 167 -1.66 -11.42 -8.54
C LYS A 167 -2.03 -10.63 -7.29
N LEU A 168 -1.03 -10.22 -6.52
CA LEU A 168 -1.25 -9.54 -5.25
C LEU A 168 -1.14 -8.01 -5.33
N GLY A 169 -0.74 -7.43 -6.45
CA GLY A 169 -0.59 -5.97 -6.53
C GLY A 169 0.43 -5.40 -5.53
N MET A 170 1.41 -6.21 -5.12
CA MET A 170 2.41 -5.85 -4.11
C MET A 170 3.71 -5.42 -4.79
N ALA A 171 3.99 -4.12 -4.72
CA ALA A 171 5.18 -3.51 -5.30
C ALA A 171 5.82 -2.53 -4.32
N TYR A 172 7.09 -2.23 -4.55
CA TYR A 172 7.77 -1.17 -3.84
C TYR A 172 8.84 -0.50 -4.72
N ILE A 173 9.26 0.68 -4.31
CA ILE A 173 10.46 1.34 -4.83
C ILE A 173 11.38 1.72 -3.66
N ASP A 174 12.65 1.33 -3.74
CA ASP A 174 13.66 1.66 -2.73
C ASP A 174 14.32 3.02 -3.02
N THR A 175 13.50 4.03 -3.24
CA THR A 175 13.92 5.43 -3.41
C THR A 175 12.78 6.34 -2.97
N ASP A 176 13.12 7.52 -2.45
CA ASP A 176 12.11 8.54 -2.17
C ASP A 176 11.46 9.00 -3.48
N ILE A 177 10.19 9.37 -3.42
CA ILE A 177 9.43 9.90 -4.55
C ILE A 177 9.15 11.37 -4.27
N ASP A 178 9.57 12.25 -5.17
CA ASP A 178 9.36 13.68 -5.02
C ASP A 178 7.88 14.07 -5.20
N ALA A 179 7.49 15.16 -4.54
CA ALA A 179 6.11 15.64 -4.49
C ALA A 179 5.49 15.89 -5.89
N GLU A 180 6.31 16.26 -6.88
CA GLU A 180 5.86 16.52 -8.25
C GLU A 180 5.27 15.27 -8.95
N PHE A 181 5.62 14.07 -8.47
CA PHE A 181 5.12 12.80 -9.01
C PHE A 181 3.91 12.26 -8.24
N VAL A 182 3.44 12.98 -7.21
CA VAL A 182 2.43 12.51 -6.26
C VAL A 182 1.23 13.44 -6.28
N SER A 183 0.03 12.89 -6.43
CA SER A 183 -1.21 13.65 -6.42
C SER A 183 -2.29 12.94 -5.63
N LEU A 184 -2.97 13.66 -4.73
CA LEU A 184 -4.10 13.10 -3.98
C LEU A 184 -5.23 12.70 -4.94
N VAL A 185 -5.74 11.48 -4.81
CA VAL A 185 -6.90 11.02 -5.59
C VAL A 185 -8.16 11.56 -4.95
N SER A 186 -8.89 12.39 -5.69
CA SER A 186 -10.18 12.94 -5.27
C SER A 186 -11.29 12.54 -6.24
N ILE A 187 -12.54 12.77 -5.83
CA ILE A 187 -13.68 12.69 -6.74
C ILE A 187 -13.47 13.77 -7.82
N GLN A 188 -13.45 13.35 -9.09
CA GLN A 188 -13.56 14.29 -10.21
C GLN A 188 -15.00 14.78 -10.27
N THR A 189 -15.22 16.06 -9.95
CA THR A 189 -16.48 16.78 -10.12
C THR A 189 -16.70 17.18 -11.58
#